data_AF-A0A3Q0JKI7-F1
#
_entry.id   AF-A0A3Q0JKI7-F1
#
_cell.length_a   1.000
_cell.length_b   1.000
_cell.length_c   1.000
_cell.angle_alpha   90.00
_cell.angle_beta   90.00
_cell.angle_gamma   90.00
#
_symmetry.space_group_name_H-M   'P 1'
#
loop_
_entity.id
_entity.type
_entity.pdbx_description
1 polymer ?
#
loop_
_entity_poly.entity_id
_entity_poly.type
_entity_poly.pdbx_seq_one_letter_code
_entity_poly.pdbx_strand_id
1 'polypeptide(L)' 'MHIDIRLNALVGVCSNDHEVKILQSAVDMLVDENQMGVRFKFLSMFPSILEDFYKRVPIHAFSEEKVEEEK' A
#
# COMPACT_ATOMS: atom_id res chain seq x y z
N MET A 1 -2.92 -2.47 -2.23
CA MET A 1 -3.16 -1.29 -3.08
C MET A 1 -1.86 -0.97 -3.83
N HIS A 2 -1.73 -1.46 -5.06
CA HIS A 2 -0.48 -1.51 -5.86
C HIS A 2 0.16 -0.13 -6.18
N ILE A 3 0.77 0.50 -5.17
CA ILE A 3 1.41 1.82 -5.27
C ILE A 3 2.66 1.78 -6.17
N ASP A 4 3.32 0.63 -6.23
CA ASP A 4 4.44 0.30 -7.10
C ASP A 4 4.08 0.41 -8.59
N ILE A 5 2.93 -0.16 -8.99
CA ILE A 5 2.43 -0.05 -10.37
C ILE A 5 2.17 1.41 -10.72
N ARG A 6 1.59 2.17 -9.79
CA ARG A 6 1.32 3.60 -10.00
C ARG A 6 2.61 4.41 -10.11
N LEU A 7 3.61 4.11 -9.27
CA LEU A 7 4.92 4.75 -9.33
C LEU A 7 5.56 4.53 -10.70
N ASN A 8 5.56 3.30 -11.21
CA ASN A 8 6.11 2.97 -12.53
C ASN A 8 5.44 3.77 -13.66
N ALA A 9 4.10 3.87 -13.62
CA ALA A 9 3.35 4.66 -14.60
C ALA A 9 3.67 6.17 -14.52
N LEU A 10 3.92 6.69 -13.31
CA LEU A 10 4.29 8.10 -13.11
C LEU A 10 5.72 8.40 -13.55
N VAL A 11 6.67 7.53 -13.20
CA VAL A 11 8.07 7.65 -13.62
C VAL A 11 8.19 7.62 -15.14
N GLY A 12 7.39 6.79 -15.81
CA GLY A 12 7.37 6.70 -17.27
C GLY A 12 6.91 7.96 -18.01
N VAL A 13 6.30 8.94 -17.32
CA VAL A 13 5.85 10.22 -17.91
C VAL A 13 6.66 11.43 -17.43
N CYS A 14 7.60 11.25 -16.51
CA CYS A 14 8.45 12.33 -16.00
C CYS A 14 9.36 12.87 -17.10
N SER A 15 9.59 14.18 -17.07
CA SER A 15 10.42 14.86 -18.09
C SER A 15 11.88 14.97 -17.68
N ASN A 16 12.20 14.77 -16.40
CA ASN A 16 13.55 14.87 -15.88
C ASN A 16 13.80 13.92 -14.67
N ASP A 17 15.08 13.66 -14.40
CA ASP A 17 15.52 12.78 -13.32
C ASP A 17 15.18 13.32 -11.92
N HIS A 18 15.01 14.64 -11.78
CA HIS A 18 14.68 15.24 -10.50
C HIS A 18 13.25 14.89 -10.06
N GLU A 19 12.28 14.93 -10.99
CA GLU A 19 10.90 14.48 -10.76
C GLU A 19 10.84 13.00 -10.39
N VAL A 20 11.62 12.16 -11.09
CA VAL A 20 11.72 10.72 -10.79
C VAL A 20 12.21 10.49 -9.36
N LYS A 21 13.27 11.18 -8.94
CA LYS A 21 13.83 11.06 -7.59
C LYS A 21 12.86 11.51 -6.51
N ILE A 22 12.12 12.60 -6.75
CA ILE A 22 11.08 13.06 -5.82
C ILE A 22 10.00 12.01 -5.66
N LEU A 23 9.51 11.42 -6.75
CA LEU A 23 8.47 10.39 -6.69
C LEU A 23 8.92 9.13 -5.95
N GLN A 24 10.13 8.66 -6.23
CA GLN A 24 10.71 7.50 -5.53
C GLN A 24 10.85 7.78 -4.04
N SER A 25 11.47 8.91 -3.67
CA SER A 25 11.65 9.30 -2.27
C SER A 25 10.32 9.46 -1.53
N ALA A 26 9.28 9.97 -2.20
CA ALA A 26 7.95 10.11 -1.61
C ALA A 26 7.30 8.73 -1.35
N VAL A 27 7.42 7.78 -2.28
CA VAL A 27 6.91 6.43 -2.08
C VAL A 27 7.68 5.71 -0.98
N ASP A 28 9.01 5.81 -0.98
CA ASP A 28 9.86 5.22 0.07
C ASP A 28 9.44 5.73 1.46
N MET A 29 9.23 7.04 1.62
CA MET A 29 8.74 7.59 2.88
C MET A 29 7.43 6.94 3.36
N LEU A 30 6.49 6.70 2.44
CA LEU A 30 5.17 6.17 2.75
C LEU A 30 5.17 4.69 3.12
N VAL A 31 6.11 3.90 2.58
CA VAL A 31 6.09 2.43 2.69
C VAL A 31 7.23 1.85 3.53
N ASP A 32 8.34 2.57 3.69
CA ASP A 32 9.51 2.13 4.48
C ASP A 32 9.13 1.96 5.96
N GLU A 33 9.48 0.80 6.50
CA GLU A 33 9.23 0.43 7.90
C GLU A 33 9.99 1.33 8.89
N ASN A 34 11.14 1.88 8.49
CA ASN A 34 11.89 2.82 9.33
C ASN A 34 11.26 4.22 9.34
N GLN A 35 10.34 4.49 8.41
CA GLN A 35 9.65 5.76 8.23
C GLN A 35 8.15 5.62 8.53
N MET A 36 7.27 5.96 7.58
CA MET A 36 5.83 6.03 7.82
C MET A 36 5.13 4.67 7.66
N GLY A 37 5.76 3.70 7.00
CA GLY A 37 5.15 2.43 6.60
C GLY A 37 4.55 1.64 7.76
N VAL A 38 5.15 1.72 8.94
CA VAL A 38 4.62 1.10 10.17
C VAL A 38 4.04 2.09 11.16
N ARG A 39 4.32 3.39 11.02
CA ARG A 39 3.82 4.42 11.95
C ARG A 39 2.40 4.84 11.62
N PHE A 40 2.04 4.82 10.34
CA PHE A 40 0.68 5.11 9.88
C PHE A 40 -0.12 3.81 9.77
N LYS A 41 -1.31 3.82 10.37
CA LYS A 41 -2.22 2.66 10.38
C LYS A 41 -3.54 3.04 9.73
N PHE A 42 -4.10 2.08 9.00
CA PHE A 42 -5.40 2.23 8.35
C PHE A 42 -6.45 1.48 9.15
N LEU A 43 -7.61 2.12 9.35
CA LEU A 43 -8.79 1.54 9.98
C LEU A 43 -9.97 1.70 9.04
N SER A 44 -10.74 0.63 8.86
CA SER A 44 -12.02 0.70 8.17
C SER A 44 -13.11 0.12 9.06
N MET A 45 -14.24 0.82 9.14
CA MET A 45 -15.41 0.42 9.92
C MET A 45 -16.58 0.19 8.98
N PHE A 46 -17.25 -0.96 9.11
CA PHE A 46 -18.38 -1.35 8.27
C PHE A 46 -19.59 -1.70 9.12
N PRO A 47 -20.82 -1.53 8.59
CA PRO A 47 -22.03 -2.01 9.24
C PRO A 47 -21.96 -3.51 9.55
N SER A 48 -22.40 -3.91 10.75
CA SER A 48 -22.37 -5.32 11.19
C SER A 48 -23.18 -6.26 10.30
N ILE A 49 -24.23 -5.77 9.64
CA ILE A 49 -25.04 -6.55 8.69
C ILE A 49 -24.24 -7.08 7.50
N LEU A 50 -23.04 -6.53 7.23
CA LEU A 50 -22.16 -6.98 6.14
C LEU A 50 -21.11 -8.01 6.58
N GLU A 51 -21.12 -8.47 7.83
CA GLU A 51 -20.10 -9.39 8.36
C GLU A 51 -19.95 -10.66 7.48
N ASP A 52 -21.06 -11.33 7.18
CA ASP A 52 -21.04 -12.54 6.35
C ASP A 52 -20.68 -12.28 4.89
N PHE A 53 -20.86 -11.04 4.41
CA PHE A 53 -20.39 -10.64 3.09
C PHE A 53 -18.86 -10.54 3.10
N TYR A 54 -18.28 -9.83 4.08
CA TYR A 54 -16.83 -9.62 4.14
C TYR A 54 -16.03 -10.87 4.54
N LYS A 55 -16.65 -11.85 5.21
CA LYS A 55 -16.06 -13.19 5.39
C LYS A 55 -15.87 -13.94 4.06
N ARG A 56 -16.74 -13.71 3.08
CA ARG A 56 -16.69 -14.34 1.75
C ARG A 56 -15.89 -13.52 0.74
N VAL A 57 -15.96 -12.20 0.85
CA VAL A 57 -15.28 -11.23 -0.01
C VAL A 57 -14.41 -10.36 0.89
N PRO A 58 -13.15 -10.74 1.11
CA PRO A 58 -12.24 -10.00 1.98
C PRO A 58 -12.14 -8.53 1.55
N ILE A 59 -12.01 -7.65 2.54
CA ILE A 59 -11.85 -6.22 2.29
C ILE A 59 -10.50 -6.01 1.62
N HIS A 60 -10.53 -5.43 0.42
CA HIS A 60 -9.31 -5.14 -0.34
C HIS A 60 -8.33 -4.31 0.49
N ALA A 61 -7.06 -4.69 0.47
CA ALA A 61 -5.96 -4.07 1.23
C ALA A 61 -6.01 -4.19 2.76
N PHE A 62 -6.93 -4.99 3.31
CA PHE A 62 -6.97 -5.36 4.73
C PHE A 62 -6.83 -6.88 4.95
N SER A 63 -6.62 -7.65 3.88
CA SER A 63 -6.28 -9.07 3.96
C SER A 63 -4.79 -9.23 4.26
N GLU A 64 -4.44 -9.87 5.37
CA GLU A 64 -3.06 -10.25 5.66
C GLU A 64 -2.65 -11.40 4.73
N GLU A 65 -1.65 -11.21 3.88
CA GLU A 65 -0.86 -12.33 3.38
C GLU A 65 0.10 -12.73 4.50
N LYS A 66 -0.04 -13.95 5.01
CA LYS A 66 0.93 -14.51 5.94
C LYS A 66 2.24 -14.70 5.17
N VAL A 67 3.23 -13.86 5.45
CA VAL A 67 4.61 -14.14 5.03
C VAL A 67 5.06 -15.35 5.85
N GLU A 68 5.13 -16.52 5.22
CA GLU A 68 5.76 -17.69 5.84
C GLU A 68 7.25 -17.38 6.02
N GLU A 69 7.67 -17.15 7.26
CA GLU A 69 9.09 -17.10 7.61
C GLU A 69 9.68 -18.52 7.41
N GLU A 70 10.45 -18.71 6.33
CA GLU A 70 11.31 -19.88 6.20
C GLU A 70 12.28 -19.92 7.40
N LYS A 71 12.19 -21.00 8.18
CA LYS A 71 13.06 -21.30 9.33
C LYS A 71 14.42 -21.84 8.91
#